data_AF-A0A8T1N8T4-F1
#
_entry.id   AF-A0A8T1N8T4-F1
#
_cell.length_a   1.000
_cell.length_b   1.000
_cell.length_c   1.000
_cell.angle_alpha   90.00
_cell.angle_beta   90.00
_cell.angle_gamma   90.00
#
_symmetry.space_group_name_H-M   'P 1'
#
loop_
_entity.id
_entity.type
_entity.pdbx_description
1 polymer ?
#
loop_
_entity_poly.entity_id
_entity_poly.type
_entity_poly.pdbx_seq_one_letter_code
_entity_poly.pdbx_strand_id
1 'polypeptide(L)'
;MAEKLYESVAASLEGKKLASFTRISSTVQAAMEEALVRILTPRCSIDILRDVHAAREQRKPYVVVFVGVNGVGKSTNLAKVAYWLLQHEMNVMIAACDTF
;
A
#
# COMPACT_ATOMS: atom_id res chain seq x y z
N MET A 1 -3.12 16.44 2.87
CA MET A 1 -2.44 15.62 1.83
C MET A 1 -2.46 16.32 0.48
N ALA A 2 -3.61 16.81 0.03
CA ALA A 2 -3.73 17.60 -1.21
C ALA A 2 -2.81 18.85 -1.21
N GLU A 3 -2.73 19.58 -0.10
CA GLU A 3 -1.86 20.77 0.01
C GLU A 3 -0.38 20.44 -0.13
N LYS A 4 0.12 19.43 0.59
CA LYS A 4 1.51 18.94 0.46
C LYS A 4 1.83 18.45 -0.95
N LEU A 5 0.86 17.84 -1.63
CA LEU A 5 1.01 17.41 -3.02
C LEU A 5 1.12 18.60 -3.96
N TYR A 6 0.25 19.60 -3.79
CA TYR A 6 0.28 20.86 -4.54
C TYR A 6 1.62 21.58 -4.36
N GLU A 7 2.06 21.80 -3.12
CA GLU A 7 3.35 22.44 -2.82
C GLU A 7 4.52 21.70 -3.47
N SER A 8 4.54 20.37 -3.39
CA SER A 8 5.60 19.58 -4.00
C SER A 8 5.61 19.67 -5.52
N VAL A 9 4.45 19.79 -6.17
CA VAL A 9 4.35 19.90 -7.64
C VAL A 9 4.73 21.31 -8.08
N ALA A 10 4.26 22.34 -7.38
CA ALA A 10 4.63 23.74 -7.64
C ALA A 10 6.16 23.94 -7.54
N ALA A 11 6.76 23.48 -6.44
CA ALA A 11 8.21 23.56 -6.25
C ALA A 11 9.01 22.76 -7.30
N SER A 12 8.47 21.66 -7.83
CA SER A 12 9.10 20.88 -8.90
C SER A 12 9.08 21.61 -10.26
N LEU A 13 8.13 22.52 -10.47
CA LEU A 13 7.90 23.19 -11.75
C LEU A 13 8.46 24.62 -11.80
N GLU A 14 8.64 25.27 -10.64
CA GLU A 14 9.25 26.59 -10.57
C GLU A 14 10.63 26.62 -11.23
N GLY A 15 10.83 27.56 -12.17
CA GLY A 15 12.09 27.75 -12.88
C GLY A 15 12.39 26.74 -14.00
N LYS A 16 11.56 25.71 -14.23
CA LYS A 16 11.74 24.78 -15.35
C LYS A 16 11.32 25.41 -16.68
N LYS A 17 12.21 25.37 -17.66
CA LYS A 17 11.89 25.77 -19.05
C LYS A 17 11.16 24.63 -19.75
N LEU A 18 10.05 24.95 -20.40
CA LEU A 18 9.30 24.01 -21.23
C LEU A 18 10.01 23.81 -22.57
N ALA A 19 10.00 22.58 -23.09
CA ALA A 19 10.48 22.33 -24.43
C ALA A 19 9.53 22.98 -25.45
N SER A 20 10.03 23.34 -26.63
CA SER A 20 9.32 24.16 -27.63
C SER A 20 8.01 23.58 -28.17
N PHE A 21 7.60 22.37 -27.75
CA PHE A 21 6.38 21.70 -28.20
C PHE A 21 5.55 21.07 -27.07
N THR A 22 5.79 21.42 -25.80
CA THR A 22 5.03 20.88 -24.66
C THR A 22 3.99 21.87 -24.16
N ARG A 23 2.75 21.41 -23.93
CA ARG A 23 1.74 22.21 -23.25
C ARG A 23 2.05 22.29 -21.74
N ILE A 24 1.68 23.42 -21.13
CA ILE A 24 1.79 23.59 -19.66
C ILE A 24 1.01 22.47 -18.95
N SER A 25 -0.21 22.18 -19.41
CA SER A 25 -1.07 21.16 -18.82
C SER A 25 -0.42 19.77 -18.81
N SER A 26 0.22 19.34 -19.91
CA SER A 26 0.91 18.05 -19.96
C SER A 26 2.10 17.98 -19.00
N THR A 27 2.79 19.11 -18.80
CA THR A 27 3.93 19.18 -17.87
C THR A 27 3.47 19.11 -16.42
N VAL A 28 2.38 19.81 -16.09
CA VAL A 28 1.77 19.75 -14.75
C VAL A 28 1.22 18.35 -14.48
N GLN A 29 0.56 17.71 -15.45
CA GLN A 29 0.04 16.36 -15.30
C GLN A 29 1.14 15.34 -15.02
N ALA A 30 2.25 15.40 -15.76
CA ALA A 30 3.40 14.52 -15.55
C ALA A 30 4.02 14.73 -14.15
N ALA A 31 4.19 15.98 -13.71
CA ALA A 31 4.71 16.29 -12.39
C ALA A 31 3.78 15.82 -11.26
N MET A 32 2.47 15.90 -11.47
CA MET A 32 1.47 15.38 -10.53
C MET A 32 1.54 13.85 -10.43
N GLU A 33 1.64 13.16 -11.57
CA GLU A 33 1.78 11.71 -11.62
C GLU A 33 3.05 11.24 -10.90
N GLU A 34 4.19 11.88 -11.16
CA GLU A 34 5.46 11.60 -10.48
C GLU A 34 5.34 11.77 -8.96
N ALA A 35 4.71 12.88 -8.51
CA ALA A 35 4.51 13.13 -7.09
C ALA A 35 3.59 12.09 -6.44
N LEU A 36 2.52 11.68 -7.13
CA LEU A 36 1.61 10.63 -6.67
C LEU A 36 2.30 9.28 -6.58
N VAL A 37 3.04 8.87 -7.61
CA VAL A 37 3.80 7.61 -7.60
C VAL A 37 4.76 7.58 -6.41
N ARG A 38 5.49 8.66 -6.16
CA ARG A 38 6.42 8.75 -5.04
C ARG A 38 5.72 8.67 -3.67
N ILE A 39 4.52 9.21 -3.53
CA ILE A 39 3.75 9.18 -2.28
C ILE A 39 3.10 7.81 -2.05
N LEU A 40 2.57 7.20 -3.11
CA LEU A 40 1.84 5.93 -3.04
C LEU A 40 2.78 4.71 -3.04
N THR A 41 4.05 4.86 -3.46
CA THR A 41 5.04 3.78 -3.42
C THR A 41 5.68 3.71 -2.04
N PRO A 42 5.40 2.65 -1.25
CA PRO A 42 6.04 2.47 0.04
C PRO A 42 7.55 2.20 -0.11
N ARG A 43 8.34 2.66 0.85
CA ARG A 43 9.80 2.45 0.88
C ARG A 43 10.21 1.04 1.31
N CYS A 44 9.27 0.29 1.87
CA CYS A 44 9.43 -1.10 2.24
C CYS A 44 8.45 -1.94 1.42
N SER A 45 8.96 -3.01 0.81
CA SER A 45 8.12 -4.07 0.25
C SER A 45 7.76 -5.04 1.36
N ILE A 46 6.49 -5.39 1.49
CA ILE A 46 6.02 -6.44 2.38
C ILE A 46 5.80 -7.69 1.53
N ASP A 47 6.52 -8.78 1.85
CA ASP A 47 6.33 -10.09 1.25
C ASP A 47 5.83 -11.06 2.30
N ILE A 48 4.50 -11.14 2.40
CA ILE A 48 3.82 -11.97 3.41
C ILE A 48 4.18 -13.45 3.24
N LEU A 49 4.31 -13.94 2.00
CA LEU A 49 4.60 -15.36 1.78
C LEU A 49 6.00 -15.69 2.28
N ARG A 50 6.99 -14.85 1.96
CA ARG A 50 8.35 -15.03 2.46
C ARG A 50 8.40 -15.01 3.98
N ASP A 51 7.69 -14.07 4.60
CA ASP A 51 7.68 -13.95 6.06
C ASP A 51 7.01 -15.14 6.76
N VAL A 52 5.92 -15.66 6.19
CA VAL A 52 5.25 -16.87 6.68
C VAL A 52 6.18 -18.08 6.59
N HIS A 53 6.92 -18.25 5.48
CA HIS A 53 7.89 -19.32 5.32
C HIS A 53 9.02 -19.23 6.35
N ALA A 54 9.59 -18.03 6.55
CA ALA A 54 10.65 -17.82 7.53
C ALA A 54 10.20 -18.13 8.97
N ALA A 55 8.96 -17.78 9.33
CA ALA A 55 8.38 -18.13 10.63
C ALA A 55 8.22 -19.66 10.78
N ARG A 56 7.77 -20.33 9.72
CA ARG A 56 7.62 -21.80 9.68
C ARG A 56 8.94 -22.53 9.85
N GLU A 57 10.02 -22.07 9.23
CA GLU A 57 11.38 -22.62 9.41
C GLU A 57 11.84 -22.53 10.87
N GLN A 58 11.47 -21.45 11.56
CA GLN A 58 11.71 -21.26 12.99
C GLN A 58 10.71 -22.02 13.88
N ARG A 59 9.80 -22.82 13.31
CA ARG A 59 8.71 -23.52 14.00
C ARG A 59 7.82 -22.60 14.83
N LYS A 60 7.57 -21.39 14.33
CA LYS A 60 6.70 -20.38 14.96
C LYS A 60 5.52 -20.03 14.05
N PRO A 61 4.35 -19.70 14.61
CA PRO A 61 3.25 -19.15 13.83
C PRO A 61 3.59 -17.73 13.35
N TYR A 62 3.17 -17.38 12.14
CA TYR A 62 3.13 -16.00 11.68
C TYR A 62 1.76 -15.40 12.03
N VAL A 63 1.76 -14.26 12.73
CA VAL A 63 0.53 -13.66 13.29
C VAL A 63 0.26 -12.34 12.59
N VAL A 64 -0.93 -12.21 11.99
CA VAL A 64 -1.43 -10.98 11.36
C VAL A 64 -2.63 -10.48 12.15
N VAL A 65 -2.64 -9.18 12.48
CA VAL A 65 -3.76 -8.54 13.19
C VAL A 65 -4.44 -7.54 12.26
N PHE A 66 -5.75 -7.68 12.09
CA PHE A 66 -6.56 -6.76 11.30
C PHE A 66 -7.17 -5.69 12.22
N VAL A 67 -6.70 -4.45 12.08
CA VAL A 67 -7.13 -3.30 12.88
C VAL A 67 -7.86 -2.27 12.04
N GLY A 68 -8.77 -1.50 12.65
CA GLY A 68 -9.51 -0.44 11.98
C GLY A 68 -10.84 -0.12 12.67
N VAL A 69 -11.46 0.99 12.27
CA VAL A 69 -12.75 1.44 12.83
C VAL A 69 -13.92 0.51 12.43
N ASN A 70 -15.09 0.70 13.02
CA ASN A 70 -16.26 -0.13 12.73
C ASN A 70 -16.75 0.06 11.28
N GLY A 71 -17.19 -1.04 10.66
CA GLY A 71 -17.77 -1.00 9.30
C GLY A 71 -16.77 -0.94 8.12
N VAL A 72 -15.45 -0.86 8.34
CA VAL A 72 -14.46 -0.79 7.22
C VAL A 72 -14.18 -2.14 6.53
N GLY A 73 -14.90 -3.21 6.90
CA GLY A 73 -14.77 -4.53 6.28
C GLY A 73 -13.58 -5.36 6.78
N LYS A 74 -13.17 -5.22 8.05
CA LYS A 74 -12.07 -6.00 8.65
C LYS A 74 -12.27 -7.51 8.47
N SER A 75 -13.40 -8.05 8.94
CA SER A 75 -13.69 -9.49 8.90
C SER A 75 -13.79 -10.01 7.47
N THR A 76 -14.38 -9.24 6.56
CA THR A 76 -14.49 -9.60 5.13
C THR A 76 -13.13 -9.65 4.45
N ASN A 77 -12.25 -8.67 4.71
CA ASN A 77 -10.91 -8.68 4.13
C ASN A 77 -9.99 -9.72 4.80
N LEU A 78 -10.15 -9.98 6.09
CA LEU A 78 -9.50 -11.10 6.76
C LEU A 78 -9.83 -12.42 6.07
N ALA A 79 -11.10 -12.68 5.75
CA ALA A 79 -11.51 -13.89 5.04
C ALA A 79 -10.87 -14.00 3.64
N LYS A 80 -10.75 -12.89 2.91
CA LYS A 80 -10.06 -12.86 1.61
C LYS A 80 -8.57 -13.18 1.74
N VAL A 81 -7.89 -12.60 2.74
CA VAL A 81 -6.47 -12.88 2.99
C VAL A 81 -6.26 -14.32 3.44
N ALA A 82 -7.12 -14.85 4.31
CA ALA A 82 -7.10 -16.25 4.72
C ALA A 82 -7.28 -17.18 3.52
N TYR A 83 -8.25 -16.90 2.64
CA TYR A 83 -8.44 -17.65 1.41
C TYR A 83 -7.20 -17.59 0.51
N TRP A 84 -6.64 -16.41 0.29
CA TRP A 84 -5.43 -16.23 -0.52
C TRP A 84 -4.23 -17.02 0.05
N LEU A 85 -4.04 -17.05 1.38
CA LEU A 85 -3.00 -17.85 2.02
C LEU A 85 -3.23 -19.37 1.84
N LEU A 86 -4.49 -19.83 1.95
CA LEU A 86 -4.84 -21.23 1.68
C LEU A 86 -4.55 -21.63 0.23
N GLN A 87 -4.80 -20.73 -0.74
CA GLN A 87 -4.44 -20.96 -2.15
C GLN A 87 -2.93 -21.07 -2.39
N HIS A 88 -2.11 -20.56 -1.46
CA HIS A 88 -0.65 -20.70 -1.48
C HIS A 88 -0.17 -21.82 -0.52
N GLU A 89 -1.03 -22.79 -0.22
CA GLU A 89 -0.72 -23.98 0.59
C GLU A 89 -0.28 -23.67 2.03
N MET A 90 -0.69 -22.52 2.56
CA MET A 90 -0.44 -22.15 3.96
C MET A 90 -1.58 -22.63 4.86
N ASN A 91 -1.23 -23.19 6.01
CA ASN A 91 -2.22 -23.52 7.04
C ASN A 91 -2.63 -22.25 7.79
N VAL A 92 -3.93 -21.96 7.84
CA VAL A 92 -4.49 -20.76 8.46
C VAL A 92 -5.39 -21.11 9.64
N MET A 93 -5.20 -20.41 10.75
CA MET A 93 -6.10 -20.43 11.90
C MET A 93 -6.66 -19.03 12.11
N ILE A 94 -7.98 -18.91 12.25
CA ILE A 94 -8.65 -17.63 12.54
C ILE A 94 -9.01 -17.58 14.03
N ALA A 95 -8.55 -16.52 14.70
CA ALA A 95 -8.98 -16.21 16.06
C ALA A 95 -10.08 -15.14 16.01
N ALA A 96 -11.27 -15.48 16.51
CA ALA A 96 -12.39 -14.56 16.60
C ALA A 96 -12.24 -13.68 17.86
N CYS A 97 -11.53 -12.56 17.72
CA CYS A 97 -11.26 -11.62 18.82
C CYS A 97 -12.21 -10.40 18.87
N ASP A 98 -13.19 -10.33 17.97
CA ASP A 98 -14.22 -9.28 17.96
C ASP A 98 -15.44 -9.80 18.74
N THR A 99 -15.50 -9.48 20.04
CA THR A 99 -16.45 -10.07 21.00
C THR A 99 -17.50 -9.09 21.52
N PHE A 100 -17.73 -7.99 20.80
CA PHE A 100 -18.72 -6.96 21.15
C PHE A 100 -20.11 -7.26 20.61
#